data_AF-A0A4S4B375-F1
#
_entry.id   AF-A0A4S4B375-F1
#
_cell.length_a   1.000
_cell.length_b   1.000
_cell.length_c   1.000
_cell.angle_alpha   90.00
_cell.angle_beta   90.00
_cell.angle_gamma   90.00
#
_symmetry.space_group_name_H-M   'P 1'
#
loop_
_entity.id
_entity.type
_entity.pdbx_description
1 polymer ?
#
loop_
_entity_poly.entity_id
_entity_poly.type
_entity_poly.pdbx_seq_one_letter_code
_entity_poly.pdbx_strand_id
1 'polypeptide(L)'
;MPTKPLDRLMFVQGGLCFFCKQPLPKAEESVEHLLASSNGGSNNDENCVACCKSVNALLGSMSLKEKFQVVLNQKGQFKCPNGAGSAKTATPSKAPPTAVPQAKPKAQPKALAAAKTKDDKLAFVVANLKQRGNSKPRTLKTLTSTVTSLYPKGVSKAELASLLQQLQSTGKVIVKENKVTYAL
;
A
#
# COMPACT_ATOMS: atom_id res chain seq x y z
N MET A 1 20.08 15.80 -7.02
CA MET A 1 19.97 15.18 -5.67
C MET A 1 18.67 14.40 -5.62
N PRO A 2 18.63 13.15 -5.12
CA PRO A 2 17.37 12.44 -4.95
C PRO A 2 16.56 13.15 -3.87
N THR A 3 15.53 13.90 -4.28
CA THR A 3 14.59 14.55 -3.36
C THR A 3 13.81 13.48 -2.62
N LYS A 4 13.50 13.71 -1.33
CA LYS A 4 12.66 12.75 -0.59
C LYS A 4 11.30 12.66 -1.29
N PRO A 5 10.65 11.48 -1.34
CA PRO A 5 9.36 11.32 -2.01
C PRO A 5 8.32 12.37 -1.58
N LEU A 6 8.31 12.71 -0.28
CA LEU A 6 7.44 13.74 0.28
C LEU A 6 7.74 15.14 -0.28
N ASP A 7 9.01 15.54 -0.37
CA ASP A 7 9.40 16.84 -0.93
C ASP A 7 8.95 16.98 -2.40
N ARG A 8 9.08 15.89 -3.16
CA ARG A 8 8.62 15.81 -4.55
C ARG A 8 7.09 15.97 -4.62
N LEU A 9 6.35 15.20 -3.83
CA LEU A 9 4.89 15.26 -3.81
C LEU A 9 4.40 16.66 -3.40
N MET A 10 5.05 17.27 -2.42
CA MET A 10 4.72 18.63 -2.00
C MET A 10 4.95 19.66 -3.09
N PHE A 11 6.06 19.55 -3.81
CA PHE A 11 6.32 20.41 -4.96
C PHE A 11 5.26 20.24 -6.06
N VAL A 12 4.96 19.01 -6.46
CA VAL A 12 3.98 18.70 -7.52
C VAL A 12 2.55 19.12 -7.13
N GLN A 13 2.21 19.03 -5.84
CA GLN A 13 0.89 19.42 -5.32
C GLN A 13 0.78 20.92 -4.96
N GLY A 14 1.82 21.72 -5.22
CA GLY A 14 1.81 23.16 -4.94
C GLY A 14 1.77 23.49 -3.43
N GLY A 15 2.32 22.62 -2.58
CA GLY A 15 2.31 22.80 -1.13
C GLY A 15 0.93 22.63 -0.48
N LEU A 16 -0.04 22.06 -1.20
CA LEU A 16 -1.40 21.82 -0.72
C LEU A 16 -1.62 20.35 -0.34
N CYS A 17 -2.46 20.13 0.66
CA CYS A 17 -2.96 18.80 0.99
C CYS A 17 -3.81 18.26 -0.17
N PHE A 18 -3.57 17.01 -0.56
CA PHE A 18 -4.28 16.38 -1.67
C PHE A 18 -5.81 16.34 -1.46
N PHE A 19 -6.28 16.14 -0.23
CA PHE A 19 -7.70 15.98 0.08
C PHE A 19 -8.41 17.31 0.35
N CYS A 20 -7.98 18.08 1.35
CA CYS A 20 -8.68 19.33 1.73
C CYS A 20 -8.26 20.56 0.92
N LYS A 21 -7.22 20.46 0.09
CA LYS A 21 -6.65 21.55 -0.71
C LYS A 21 -6.18 22.77 0.09
N GLN A 22 -6.06 22.65 1.41
CA GLN A 22 -5.48 23.70 2.27
C GLN A 22 -3.94 23.62 2.25
N PRO A 23 -3.24 24.73 2.55
CA PRO A 23 -1.79 24.73 2.74
C PRO A 23 -1.35 23.65 3.71
N LEU A 24 -0.35 22.86 3.33
CA LEU A 24 0.14 21.75 4.14
C LEU A 24 1.46 22.14 4.80
N PRO A 25 1.48 22.48 6.11
CA PRO A 25 2.71 22.81 6.79
C PRO A 25 3.57 21.56 7.00
N LYS A 26 4.91 21.73 6.99
CA LYS A 26 5.89 20.63 7.17
C LYS A 26 5.72 19.82 8.46
N ALA A 27 5.08 20.40 9.48
CA ALA A 27 4.79 19.69 10.72
C ALA A 27 3.62 18.68 10.57
N GLU A 28 2.70 18.92 9.63
CA GLU A 28 1.47 18.13 9.43
C GLU A 28 1.47 17.33 8.12
N GLU A 29 2.53 17.42 7.33
CA GLU A 29 2.66 16.64 6.10
C GLU A 29 2.88 15.16 6.37
N SER A 30 2.23 14.34 5.56
CA SER A 30 2.33 12.89 5.57
C SER A 30 2.14 12.36 4.16
N VAL A 31 2.75 11.21 3.86
CA VAL A 31 2.52 10.49 2.60
C VAL A 31 1.41 9.49 2.82
N GLU A 32 0.32 9.65 2.09
CA GLU A 32 -0.78 8.70 2.05
C GLU A 32 -0.71 7.85 0.78
N HIS A 33 -0.96 6.55 0.94
CA HIS A 33 -1.08 5.62 -0.18
C HIS A 33 -2.55 5.51 -0.57
N LEU A 34 -2.91 5.92 -1.78
CA LEU A 34 -4.29 5.89 -2.25
C LEU A 34 -4.84 4.45 -2.17
N LEU A 35 -4.12 3.49 -2.74
CA LEU A 35 -4.26 2.09 -2.40
C LEU A 35 -3.28 1.75 -1.27
N ALA A 36 -3.79 1.36 -0.10
CA ALA A 36 -2.95 0.98 1.04
C ALA A 36 -1.99 -0.16 0.68
N SER A 37 -0.77 -0.13 1.22
CA SER A 37 0.25 -1.16 0.96
C SER A 37 -0.20 -2.56 1.43
N SER A 38 -0.92 -2.64 2.54
CA SER A 38 -1.57 -3.87 3.03
C SER A 38 -2.59 -4.45 2.05
N ASN A 39 -3.16 -3.60 1.19
CA ASN A 39 -4.14 -3.95 0.17
C ASN A 39 -3.48 -4.06 -1.22
N GLY A 40 -2.15 -4.10 -1.27
CA GLY A 40 -1.37 -4.25 -2.49
C GLY A 40 -0.89 -2.94 -3.12
N GLY A 41 -1.04 -1.79 -2.48
CA GLY A 41 -0.45 -0.53 -2.96
C GLY A 41 1.07 -0.59 -3.08
N SER A 42 1.63 0.08 -4.09
CA SER A 42 3.08 0.32 -4.20
C SER A 42 3.45 1.69 -3.64
N ASN A 43 4.73 1.92 -3.36
CA ASN A 43 5.23 3.20 -2.85
C ASN A 43 5.66 4.16 -3.99
N ASN A 44 5.10 3.99 -5.20
CA ASN A 44 5.45 4.82 -6.35
C ASN A 44 4.65 6.12 -6.33
N ASP A 45 5.16 7.17 -6.97
CA ASP A 45 4.55 8.50 -7.01
C ASP A 45 3.09 8.49 -7.52
N GLU A 46 2.70 7.55 -8.40
CA GLU A 46 1.30 7.42 -8.89
C GLU A 46 0.31 6.98 -7.80
N ASN A 47 0.78 6.28 -6.75
CA ASN A 47 -0.06 5.78 -5.66
C ASN A 47 0.10 6.61 -4.37
N CYS A 48 1.04 7.55 -4.34
CA CYS A 48 1.38 8.32 -3.15
C CYS A 48 0.94 9.78 -3.32
N VAL A 49 0.38 10.34 -2.27
CA VAL A 49 0.00 11.76 -2.22
C VAL A 49 0.44 12.37 -0.90
N ALA A 50 0.78 13.66 -0.91
CA ALA A 50 1.01 14.41 0.31
C ALA A 50 -0.31 14.91 0.91
N CYS A 51 -0.56 14.62 2.18
CA CYS A 51 -1.78 15.00 2.87
C CYS A 51 -1.54 15.32 4.35
N CYS A 52 -2.57 15.82 5.02
CA CYS A 52 -2.53 16.03 6.47
C CYS A 52 -2.38 14.68 7.20
N LYS A 53 -1.52 14.64 8.22
CA LYS A 53 -1.33 13.47 9.12
C LYS A 53 -2.65 12.92 9.65
N SER A 54 -3.57 13.79 10.05
CA SER A 54 -4.91 13.40 10.52
C SER A 54 -5.71 12.61 9.49
N VAL A 55 -5.60 12.96 8.21
CA VAL A 55 -6.29 12.23 7.13
C VAL A 55 -5.62 10.90 6.86
N ASN A 56 -4.29 10.85 6.84
CA ASN A 56 -3.57 9.58 6.69
C ASN A 56 -3.91 8.61 7.83
N ALA A 57 -3.97 9.10 9.08
CA ALA A 57 -4.39 8.28 10.22
C ALA A 57 -5.84 7.78 10.10
N LEU A 58 -6.74 8.60 9.56
CA LEU A 58 -8.14 8.23 9.34
C LEU A 58 -8.30 7.19 8.22
N LEU A 59 -7.64 7.40 7.08
CA LEU A 59 -7.77 6.55 5.89
C LEU A 59 -6.93 5.28 5.98
N GLY A 60 -5.73 5.34 6.56
CA GLY A 60 -4.85 4.22 6.88
C GLY A 60 -4.94 3.02 5.93
N SER A 61 -5.29 1.86 6.50
CA SER A 61 -5.47 0.58 5.79
C SER A 61 -6.86 0.38 5.18
N MET A 62 -7.72 1.41 5.16
CA MET A 62 -9.03 1.32 4.51
C MET A 62 -8.88 0.94 3.03
N SER A 63 -9.88 0.22 2.53
CA SER A 63 -10.00 -0.08 1.11
C SER A 63 -10.27 1.19 0.30
N LEU A 64 -9.98 1.16 -1.00
CA LEU A 64 -10.31 2.27 -1.91
C LEU A 64 -11.80 2.65 -1.85
N LYS A 65 -12.68 1.65 -1.71
CA LYS A 65 -14.14 1.86 -1.56
C LYS A 65 -14.44 2.75 -0.36
N GLU A 66 -13.86 2.42 0.80
CA GLU A 66 -14.08 3.17 2.04
C GLU A 66 -13.45 4.57 1.96
N LYS A 67 -12.22 4.68 1.44
CA LYS A 67 -11.58 6.00 1.26
C LYS A 67 -12.42 6.90 0.36
N PHE A 68 -12.91 6.39 -0.76
CA PHE A 68 -13.82 7.15 -1.63
C PHE A 68 -15.14 7.47 -0.95
N GLN A 69 -15.73 6.55 -0.19
CA GLN A 69 -16.95 6.82 0.55
C GLN A 69 -16.79 8.00 1.53
N VAL A 70 -15.66 8.07 2.25
CA VAL A 70 -15.37 9.18 3.17
C VAL A 70 -15.28 10.51 2.43
N VAL A 71 -14.66 10.53 1.24
CA VAL A 71 -14.53 11.73 0.41
C VAL A 71 -15.89 12.14 -0.19
N LEU A 72 -16.64 11.17 -0.72
CA LEU A 72 -17.95 11.39 -1.35
C LEU A 72 -19.00 11.87 -0.33
N ASN A 73 -18.97 11.34 0.90
CA ASN A 73 -19.87 11.78 1.98
C ASN A 73 -19.68 13.26 2.34
N GLN A 74 -18.50 13.83 2.05
CA GLN A 74 -18.20 15.25 2.28
C GLN A 74 -18.56 16.15 1.07
N LYS A 75 -19.20 15.58 0.04
CA LYS A 75 -19.75 16.30 -1.13
C LYS A 75 -18.75 17.27 -1.80
N GLY A 76 -17.48 16.88 -1.87
CA GLY A 76 -16.42 17.68 -2.47
C GLY A 76 -15.84 18.79 -1.59
N GLN A 77 -16.43 19.08 -0.43
CA GLN A 77 -15.87 20.00 0.57
C GLN A 77 -15.15 19.23 1.67
N PHE A 78 -14.14 18.45 1.28
CA PHE A 78 -13.40 17.62 2.22
C PHE A 78 -12.67 18.48 3.25
N LYS A 79 -13.00 18.30 4.53
CA LYS A 79 -12.32 18.98 5.65
C LYS A 79 -11.49 17.95 6.40
N CYS A 80 -10.18 18.20 6.48
CA CYS A 80 -9.32 17.38 7.32
C CYS A 80 -9.79 17.48 8.78
N PRO A 81 -9.87 16.36 9.52
CA PRO A 81 -10.41 16.35 10.89
C PRO A 81 -9.75 17.37 11.83
N ASN A 82 -8.44 17.58 11.67
CA ASN A 82 -7.67 18.52 12.50
C ASN A 82 -7.35 19.85 11.82
N GLY A 83 -7.84 20.10 10.60
CA GLY A 83 -7.73 21.37 9.84
C GLY A 83 -6.36 22.06 9.81
N ALA A 84 -5.77 22.26 8.63
CA ALA A 84 -4.58 23.12 8.48
C ALA A 84 -4.81 24.61 8.85
N GLY A 85 -6.04 25.00 9.25
CA GLY A 85 -6.41 26.34 9.72
C GLY A 85 -6.35 26.54 11.24
N SER A 86 -6.06 25.51 12.03
CA SER A 86 -5.79 25.68 13.47
C SER A 86 -4.30 25.88 13.70
N ALA A 87 -3.76 26.98 13.19
CA ALA A 87 -2.47 27.48 13.65
C ALA A 87 -2.62 27.96 15.10
N LYS A 88 -2.68 27.02 16.05
CA LYS A 88 -2.38 27.31 17.44
C LYS A 88 -0.86 27.34 17.56
N THR A 89 -0.39 28.53 17.88
CA THR A 89 0.95 28.88 18.35
C THR A 89 1.55 27.81 19.27
N ALA A 90 2.87 27.61 19.10
CA ALA A 90 3.79 26.82 19.94
C ALA A 90 3.52 27.02 21.45
N THR A 91 3.84 26.08 22.37
CA THR A 91 5.19 25.59 22.72
C THR A 91 5.14 24.24 23.51
N PRO A 92 6.25 23.66 24.05
CA PRO A 92 6.80 22.40 23.54
C PRO A 92 6.84 21.22 24.57
N SER A 93 7.22 20.06 24.02
CA SER A 93 7.87 18.92 24.69
C SER A 93 7.06 18.10 25.70
N LYS A 94 6.68 16.91 25.26
CA LYS A 94 7.09 15.70 25.98
C LYS A 94 7.40 14.56 25.01
N ALA A 95 8.64 14.10 25.08
CA ALA A 95 9.16 12.96 24.35
C ALA A 95 8.28 11.71 24.54
N PRO A 96 8.07 10.89 23.49
CA PRO A 96 7.60 9.52 23.70
C PRO A 96 8.75 8.67 24.27
N PRO A 97 8.54 7.94 25.37
CA PRO A 97 9.49 6.93 25.80
C PRO A 97 9.55 5.80 24.77
N THR A 98 10.79 5.49 24.46
CA THR A 98 11.29 4.26 23.86
C THR A 98 10.82 2.99 24.58
N ALA A 99 10.78 1.93 23.77
CA ALA A 99 10.68 0.52 24.12
C ALA A 99 9.27 0.04 24.53
N VAL A 100 8.82 -1.07 23.96
CA VAL A 100 9.15 -2.44 24.42
C VAL A 100 8.62 -3.44 23.34
N PRO A 101 8.74 -4.77 23.47
CA PRO A 101 9.62 -5.58 22.64
C PRO A 101 8.82 -6.63 21.85
N GLN A 102 9.37 -7.15 20.75
CA GLN A 102 8.80 -8.36 20.14
C GLN A 102 9.73 -9.55 20.38
N ALA A 103 9.47 -10.23 21.51
CA ALA A 103 9.88 -11.61 21.72
C ALA A 103 8.70 -12.54 21.40
N LYS A 104 9.00 -13.55 20.58
CA LYS A 104 8.30 -14.82 20.36
C LYS A 104 7.80 -15.45 21.67
N PRO A 105 6.75 -16.30 21.65
CA PRO A 105 6.99 -17.74 21.48
C PRO A 105 5.96 -18.53 20.63
N LYS A 106 6.43 -19.71 20.17
CA LYS A 106 5.78 -20.78 19.39
C LYS A 106 4.60 -21.44 20.12
N ALA A 107 3.60 -21.95 19.37
CA ALA A 107 3.36 -23.38 19.14
C ALA A 107 2.07 -23.68 18.33
N GLN A 108 2.15 -24.74 17.52
CA GLN A 108 1.12 -25.40 16.69
C GLN A 108 0.07 -26.17 17.52
N PRO A 109 -1.10 -26.56 16.94
CA PRO A 109 -1.28 -27.87 16.27
C PRO A 109 -2.04 -27.75 14.92
N LYS A 110 -1.54 -28.32 13.81
CA LYS A 110 -1.68 -29.72 13.29
C LYS A 110 -2.91 -29.92 12.38
N ALA A 111 -2.58 -30.04 11.08
CA ALA A 111 -3.18 -30.85 10.01
C ALA A 111 -4.71 -30.88 9.81
N LEU A 112 -5.17 -30.34 8.66
CA LEU A 112 -5.84 -31.05 7.56
C LEU A 112 -6.32 -30.02 6.52
N ALA A 113 -5.71 -29.97 5.32
CA ALA A 113 -6.31 -29.51 4.03
C ALA A 113 -5.22 -29.21 2.97
N ALA A 114 -4.42 -30.22 2.60
CA ALA A 114 -3.34 -30.05 1.63
C ALA A 114 -3.78 -30.10 0.15
N ALA A 115 -5.08 -30.24 -0.15
CA ALA A 115 -5.54 -30.49 -1.52
C ALA A 115 -6.43 -29.40 -2.14
N LYS A 116 -6.89 -28.39 -1.38
CA LYS A 116 -7.72 -27.27 -1.93
C LYS A 116 -6.99 -25.91 -1.97
N THR A 117 -5.79 -25.82 -1.41
CA THR A 117 -5.16 -24.53 -1.08
C THR A 117 -4.28 -23.93 -2.17
N LYS A 118 -3.83 -24.71 -3.16
CA LYS A 118 -2.94 -24.19 -4.22
C LYS A 118 -3.71 -23.41 -5.29
N ASP A 119 -4.86 -23.92 -5.69
CA ASP A 119 -5.73 -23.24 -6.65
C ASP A 119 -6.33 -21.96 -6.06
N ASP A 120 -6.72 -21.97 -4.77
CA ASP A 120 -7.18 -20.77 -4.06
C ASP A 120 -6.08 -19.70 -3.96
N LYS A 121 -4.83 -20.10 -3.68
CA LYS A 121 -3.68 -19.19 -3.64
C LYS A 121 -3.42 -18.57 -5.03
N LEU A 122 -3.49 -19.36 -6.10
CA LEU A 122 -3.32 -18.86 -7.46
C LEU A 122 -4.45 -17.91 -7.84
N ALA A 123 -5.70 -18.25 -7.54
CA ALA A 123 -6.87 -17.42 -7.80
C ALA A 123 -6.78 -16.09 -7.08
N PHE A 124 -6.33 -16.08 -5.82
CA PHE A 124 -6.10 -14.86 -5.04
C PHE A 124 -5.04 -13.95 -5.67
N VAL A 125 -3.91 -14.52 -6.10
CA VAL A 125 -2.85 -13.76 -6.79
C VAL A 125 -3.37 -13.18 -8.10
N VAL A 126 -4.11 -13.96 -8.89
CA VAL A 126 -4.71 -13.49 -10.16
C VAL A 126 -5.72 -12.37 -9.92
N ALA A 127 -6.59 -12.50 -8.92
CA ALA A 127 -7.54 -11.45 -8.55
C ALA A 127 -6.83 -10.16 -8.13
N ASN A 128 -5.76 -10.27 -7.34
CA ASN A 128 -4.95 -9.10 -6.96
C ASN A 128 -4.25 -8.46 -8.17
N LEU A 129 -3.72 -9.25 -9.10
CA LEU A 129 -3.11 -8.75 -10.33
C LEU A 129 -4.14 -8.04 -11.23
N LYS A 130 -5.38 -8.56 -11.33
CA LYS A 130 -6.47 -7.89 -12.06
C LYS A 130 -6.86 -6.56 -11.43
N GLN A 131 -6.97 -6.51 -10.10
CA GLN A 131 -7.29 -5.28 -9.36
C GLN A 131 -6.26 -4.15 -9.57
N ARG A 132 -5.00 -4.49 -9.87
CA ARG A 132 -3.92 -3.51 -10.06
C ARG A 132 -3.98 -2.74 -11.38
N GLY A 133 -4.69 -3.23 -12.40
CA GLY A 133 -4.81 -2.54 -13.70
C GLY A 133 -3.46 -2.09 -14.28
N ASN A 134 -3.27 -0.79 -14.50
CA ASN A 134 -2.02 -0.23 -15.07
C ASN A 134 -0.81 -0.34 -14.13
N SER A 135 -1.04 -0.54 -12.83
CA SER A 135 0.01 -0.72 -11.82
C SER A 135 0.47 -2.18 -11.68
N LYS A 136 0.11 -3.05 -12.64
CA LYS A 136 0.61 -4.43 -12.70
C LYS A 136 2.15 -4.45 -12.77
N PRO A 137 2.83 -5.33 -12.00
CA PRO A 137 4.30 -5.42 -11.99
C PRO A 137 4.90 -5.67 -13.37
N ARG A 138 5.76 -4.79 -13.88
CA ARG A 138 6.34 -4.93 -15.24
C ARG A 138 7.61 -5.77 -15.31
N THR A 139 8.17 -6.13 -14.15
CA THR A 139 9.41 -6.93 -14.06
C THR A 139 9.23 -8.14 -13.17
N LEU A 140 10.04 -9.18 -13.40
CA LEU A 140 9.97 -10.41 -12.63
C LEU A 140 10.30 -10.16 -11.14
N LYS A 141 11.27 -9.29 -10.86
CA LYS A 141 11.62 -8.90 -9.49
C LYS A 141 10.47 -8.23 -8.76
N THR A 142 9.76 -7.31 -9.43
CA THR A 142 8.59 -6.63 -8.84
C THR A 142 7.42 -7.60 -8.68
N LEU A 143 7.21 -8.51 -9.63
CA LEU A 143 6.17 -9.54 -9.52
C LEU A 143 6.44 -10.44 -8.31
N THR A 144 7.66 -10.93 -8.15
CA THR A 144 8.07 -11.74 -6.99
C THR A 144 7.86 -10.99 -5.67
N SER A 145 8.30 -9.74 -5.57
CA SER A 145 8.06 -8.93 -4.37
C SER A 145 6.57 -8.71 -4.08
N THR A 146 5.76 -8.57 -5.13
CA THR A 146 4.31 -8.39 -5.04
C THR A 146 3.63 -9.66 -4.55
N VAL A 147 4.00 -10.82 -5.10
CA VAL A 147 3.46 -12.11 -4.63
C VAL A 147 3.87 -12.36 -3.19
N THR A 148 5.12 -12.06 -2.80
CA THR A 148 5.55 -12.21 -1.40
C THR A 148 4.75 -11.33 -0.44
N SER A 149 4.45 -10.08 -0.80
CA SER A 149 3.72 -9.16 0.09
C SER A 149 2.26 -9.56 0.30
N LEU A 150 1.66 -10.31 -0.63
CA LEU A 150 0.30 -10.83 -0.51
C LEU A 150 0.15 -11.90 0.59
N TYR A 151 1.26 -12.47 1.06
CA TYR A 151 1.26 -13.54 2.05
C TYR A 151 2.08 -13.14 3.29
N PRO A 152 1.49 -12.39 4.23
CA PRO A 152 2.20 -11.92 5.43
C PRO A 152 2.66 -13.05 6.37
N LYS A 153 2.09 -14.26 6.24
CA LYS A 153 2.56 -15.47 6.95
C LYS A 153 3.80 -16.12 6.33
N GLY A 154 4.33 -15.52 5.27
CA GLY A 154 5.47 -16.02 4.51
C GLY A 154 5.06 -17.07 3.48
N VAL A 155 5.75 -17.05 2.35
CA VAL A 155 5.71 -18.09 1.32
C VAL A 155 7.13 -18.59 1.14
N SER A 156 7.30 -19.90 1.11
CA SER A 156 8.62 -20.48 0.88
C SER A 156 9.10 -20.16 -0.55
N LYS A 157 10.42 -20.06 -0.77
CA LYS A 157 10.97 -19.83 -2.12
C LYS A 157 10.46 -20.87 -3.14
N ALA A 158 10.28 -22.12 -2.71
CA ALA A 158 9.78 -23.21 -3.54
C ALA A 158 8.29 -23.02 -3.93
N GLU A 159 7.46 -22.58 -2.99
CA GLU A 159 6.04 -22.27 -3.27
C GLU A 159 5.91 -21.04 -4.16
N LEU A 160 6.76 -20.02 -3.97
CA LEU A 160 6.74 -18.82 -4.80
C LEU A 160 7.13 -19.15 -6.25
N ALA A 161 8.18 -19.96 -6.43
CA ALA A 161 8.56 -20.45 -7.75
C ALA A 161 7.44 -21.26 -8.40
N SER A 162 6.77 -22.12 -7.63
CA SER A 162 5.63 -22.92 -8.13
C SER A 162 4.46 -22.03 -8.56
N LEU A 163 4.12 -20.99 -7.79
CA LEU A 163 3.06 -20.04 -8.15
C LEU A 163 3.39 -19.25 -9.42
N LEU A 164 4.64 -18.80 -9.58
CA LEU A 164 5.08 -18.11 -10.80
C LEU A 164 5.03 -19.04 -12.02
N GLN A 165 5.46 -20.29 -11.85
CA GLN A 165 5.41 -21.30 -12.91
C GLN A 165 3.97 -21.63 -13.30
N GLN A 166 3.05 -21.70 -12.33
CA GLN A 166 1.61 -21.87 -12.60
C GLN A 166 1.00 -20.65 -13.31
N LEU A 167 1.40 -19.43 -12.96
CA LEU A 167 0.96 -18.22 -13.67
C LEU A 167 1.41 -18.21 -15.13
N GLN A 168 2.60 -18.75 -15.42
CA GLN A 168 3.10 -18.92 -16.78
C GLN A 168 2.40 -20.06 -17.53
N SER A 169 2.28 -21.23 -16.90
CA SER A 169 1.67 -22.40 -17.54
C SER A 169 0.18 -22.21 -17.83
N THR A 170 -0.52 -21.42 -17.01
CA THR A 170 -1.91 -21.04 -17.25
C THR A 170 -2.07 -19.91 -18.28
N GLY A 171 -0.98 -19.44 -18.89
CA GLY A 171 -0.97 -18.40 -19.93
C GLY A 171 -1.30 -16.99 -19.43
N LYS A 172 -1.54 -16.82 -18.13
CA LYS A 172 -1.94 -15.54 -17.52
C LYS A 172 -0.80 -14.53 -17.48
N VAL A 173 0.44 -15.02 -17.40
CA VAL A 173 1.66 -14.21 -17.32
C VAL A 173 2.69 -14.71 -18.33
N ILE A 174 3.20 -13.82 -19.16
CA ILE A 174 4.29 -14.08 -20.10
C ILE A 174 5.53 -13.37 -19.57
N VAL A 175 6.59 -14.13 -19.31
CA VAL A 175 7.89 -13.58 -18.89
C VAL A 175 8.86 -13.68 -20.06
N LYS A 176 9.39 -12.54 -20.51
CA LYS A 176 10.48 -12.46 -21.49
C LYS A 176 11.68 -11.80 -20.81
N GLU A 177 12.76 -12.57 -20.64
CA GLU A 177 14.00 -12.19 -19.92
C GLU A 177 13.75 -11.69 -18.49
N ASN A 178 13.40 -10.41 -18.35
CA ASN A 178 13.11 -9.75 -17.09
C ASN A 178 11.79 -8.95 -17.11
N LYS A 179 11.14 -8.86 -18.28
CA LYS A 179 9.86 -8.17 -18.47
C LYS A 179 8.70 -9.14 -18.30
N VAL A 180 7.66 -8.67 -17.64
CA VAL A 180 6.43 -9.42 -17.39
C VAL A 180 5.30 -8.76 -18.16
N THR A 181 4.61 -9.56 -18.97
CA THR A 181 3.41 -9.16 -19.72
C THR A 181 2.23 -10.01 -19.23
N TYR A 182 1.02 -9.47 -19.23
CA TYR A 182 -0.16 -10.13 -18.67
C TYR A 182 -1.21 -10.35 -19.76
N ALA A 183 -1.77 -11.55 -19.80
CA ALA A 183 -2.95 -11.89 -20.61
C ALA A 183 -4.16 -12.14 -19.68
N LEU A 184 -4.38 -11.19 -18.75
CA LEU A 184 -5.34 -11.25 -17.64
C LEU A 184 -6.50 -10.27 -17.80
#